data_AF-A0A9W6MXQ8-F1
#
_entry.id   AF-A0A9W6MXQ8-F1
#
_cell.length_a   1.000
_cell.length_b   1.000
_cell.length_c   1.000
_cell.angle_alpha   90.00
_cell.angle_beta   90.00
_cell.angle_gamma   90.00
#
_symmetry.space_group_name_H-M   'P 1'
#
loop_
_entity.id
_entity.type
_entity.pdbx_description
1 polymer ?
#
loop_
_entity_poly.entity_id
_entity_poly.type
_entity_poly.pdbx_seq_one_letter_code
_entity_poly.pdbx_strand_id
1 'polypeptide(L)'
;MIDAATAAAQWRVATVTAIRAETASVKTISFDVPGWPGHLGGQHVDLRLTAEDGYVAQRSYSIASGAGTSPQIELTIDAVPDGEVSGFLHEELRVGDQIEIRGPIGGYFAWSAEYDYGLLLIAGGSGIVPLMSMLRSRDAAGATQPARLLYSSRGIDQIIYRAELDRLAAQTTQFTLTHTLTRNAPSGWTGERGRIGRVMLTRRQFTPVGNPDVYVCGPTAFVETIAEHLVAMGHRASNVRTERFGPTGAIRT
;
A
#
# COMPACT_ATOMS: atom_id res chain seq x y z
N MET A 1 -9.47 26.80 -14.45
CA MET A 1 -9.19 25.89 -13.31
C MET A 1 -10.12 24.70 -13.45
N ILE A 2 -9.58 23.52 -13.73
CA ILE A 2 -10.37 22.28 -13.77
C ILE A 2 -10.57 21.87 -12.31
N ASP A 3 -11.81 21.62 -11.90
CA ASP A 3 -12.16 21.16 -10.55
C ASP A 3 -11.45 19.82 -10.27
N ALA A 4 -10.95 19.63 -9.05
CA ALA A 4 -10.21 18.44 -8.62
C ALA A 4 -11.03 17.15 -8.85
N ALA A 5 -12.36 17.23 -8.73
CA ALA A 5 -13.25 16.11 -9.05
C ALA A 5 -13.26 15.77 -10.56
N THR A 6 -13.17 16.77 -11.44
CA THR A 6 -13.11 16.57 -12.89
C THR A 6 -11.73 16.05 -13.33
N ALA A 7 -10.65 16.48 -12.66
CA ALA A 7 -9.30 15.99 -12.91
C ALA A 7 -9.13 14.51 -12.55
N ALA A 8 -9.77 14.03 -11.48
CA ALA A 8 -9.76 12.62 -11.06
C ALA A 8 -10.55 11.69 -12.00
N ALA A 9 -11.53 12.24 -12.75
CA ALA A 9 -12.38 11.46 -13.66
C ALA A 9 -11.74 11.17 -15.03
N GLN A 10 -10.67 11.88 -15.40
CA GLN A 10 -10.05 11.81 -16.72
C GLN A 10 -9.03 10.66 -16.84
N TRP A 11 -9.16 9.86 -17.90
CA TRP A 11 -8.14 8.92 -18.34
C TRP A 11 -6.96 9.66 -18.97
N ARG A 12 -5.75 9.32 -18.56
CA ARG A 12 -4.49 9.88 -19.05
C ARG A 12 -3.62 8.77 -19.60
N VAL A 13 -2.93 9.05 -20.69
CA VAL A 13 -1.88 8.16 -21.19
C VAL A 13 -0.66 8.30 -20.28
N ALA A 14 -0.23 7.18 -19.73
CA ALA A 14 0.92 7.03 -18.86
C ALA A 14 1.99 6.23 -19.60
N THR A 15 3.24 6.71 -19.59
CA THR A 15 4.37 6.01 -20.22
C THR A 15 5.19 5.31 -19.15
N VAL A 16 5.48 4.02 -19.33
CA VAL A 16 6.32 3.26 -18.40
C VAL A 16 7.76 3.76 -18.49
N THR A 17 8.31 4.23 -17.38
CA THR A 17 9.67 4.77 -17.31
C THR A 17 10.66 3.82 -16.65
N ALA A 18 10.18 2.95 -15.74
CA ALA A 18 11.01 1.96 -15.08
C ALA A 18 10.17 0.77 -14.58
N ILE A 19 10.80 -0.40 -14.49
CA ILE A 19 10.24 -1.60 -13.87
C ILE A 19 11.30 -2.18 -12.94
N ARG A 20 10.92 -2.41 -11.68
CA ARG A 20 11.79 -2.87 -10.60
C ARG A 20 11.16 -4.06 -9.88
N ALA A 21 11.89 -5.16 -9.74
CA ALA A 21 11.45 -6.26 -8.88
C ALA A 21 11.58 -5.86 -7.41
N GLU A 22 10.52 -6.10 -6.64
CA GLU A 22 10.49 -5.95 -5.18
C GLU A 22 10.69 -7.31 -4.48
N THR A 23 10.06 -8.34 -5.03
CA THR A 23 10.22 -9.74 -4.63
C THR A 23 10.14 -10.61 -5.88
N ALA A 24 10.20 -11.93 -5.73
CA ALA A 24 10.03 -12.85 -6.85
C ALA A 24 8.65 -12.73 -7.54
N SER A 25 7.60 -12.30 -6.84
CA SER A 25 6.24 -12.17 -7.39
C SER A 25 5.73 -10.73 -7.46
N VAL A 26 6.53 -9.73 -7.06
CA VAL A 26 6.07 -8.34 -6.93
C VAL A 26 7.00 -7.42 -7.69
N LYS A 27 6.42 -6.53 -8.51
CA LYS A 27 7.14 -5.47 -9.22
C LYS A 27 6.58 -4.11 -8.88
N THR A 28 7.42 -3.09 -8.84
CA THR A 28 6.99 -1.70 -8.97
C THR A 28 7.23 -1.23 -10.40
N ILE A 29 6.25 -0.51 -10.92
CA ILE A 29 6.26 0.08 -12.25
C ILE A 29 6.13 1.59 -12.07
N SER A 30 7.08 2.32 -12.64
CA SER A 30 7.10 3.79 -12.61
C SER A 30 6.52 4.32 -13.91
N PHE A 31 5.70 5.37 -13.81
CA PHE A 31 5.00 5.98 -14.92
C PHE A 31 5.25 7.48 -14.96
N ASP A 32 5.55 7.99 -16.14
CA ASP A 32 5.35 9.40 -16.47
C ASP A 32 3.89 9.62 -16.87
N VAL A 33 3.21 10.54 -16.18
CA VAL A 33 1.78 10.81 -16.38
C VAL A 33 1.60 12.31 -16.57
N PRO A 34 1.69 12.81 -17.83
CA PRO A 34 1.53 14.22 -18.12
C PRO A 34 0.22 14.79 -17.56
N GLY A 35 0.31 15.91 -16.84
CA GLY A 35 -0.86 16.55 -16.23
C GLY A 35 -1.44 15.78 -15.03
N TRP A 36 -0.63 14.97 -14.34
CA TRP A 36 -1.03 14.37 -13.08
C TRP A 36 -1.35 15.45 -12.03
N PRO A 37 -2.54 15.43 -11.41
CA PRO A 37 -2.95 16.49 -10.47
C PRO A 37 -2.30 16.37 -9.08
N GLY A 38 -1.45 15.37 -8.85
CA GLY A 38 -0.96 15.00 -7.51
C GLY A 38 -1.87 13.95 -6.85
N HIS A 39 -1.49 13.52 -5.65
CA HIS A 39 -2.23 12.54 -4.85
C HIS A 39 -1.83 12.64 -3.37
N LEU A 40 -2.61 12.00 -2.50
CA LEU A 40 -2.31 11.76 -1.09
C LEU A 40 -1.86 10.31 -0.86
N GLY A 41 -1.16 10.09 0.25
CA GLY A 41 -0.75 8.75 0.66
C GLY A 41 -1.95 7.85 0.87
N GLY A 42 -1.95 6.65 0.30
CA GLY A 42 -3.05 5.69 0.40
C GLY A 42 -4.13 5.78 -0.68
N GLN A 43 -4.03 6.73 -1.61
CA GLN A 43 -4.90 6.75 -2.79
C GLN A 43 -4.51 5.67 -3.80
N HIS A 44 -5.42 5.38 -4.72
CA HIS A 44 -5.22 4.43 -5.82
C HIS A 44 -5.53 5.06 -7.17
N VAL A 45 -5.23 4.32 -8.23
CA VAL A 45 -5.64 4.63 -9.60
C VAL A 45 -6.38 3.45 -10.21
N ASP A 46 -7.20 3.72 -11.20
CA ASP A 46 -7.64 2.70 -12.15
C ASP A 46 -6.70 2.66 -13.33
N LEU A 47 -6.27 1.46 -13.70
CA LEU A 47 -5.44 1.18 -14.85
C LEU A 47 -6.28 0.41 -15.88
N ARG A 48 -6.23 0.85 -17.14
CA ARG A 48 -6.97 0.25 -18.26
C ARG A 48 -6.01 -0.24 -19.33
N LEU A 49 -6.16 -1.52 -19.67
CA LEU A 49 -5.53 -2.19 -20.80
C LEU A 49 -6.56 -2.37 -21.90
N THR A 50 -6.17 -2.03 -23.13
CA THR A 50 -6.98 -2.26 -24.34
C THR A 50 -6.17 -3.14 -25.28
N ALA A 51 -6.66 -4.34 -25.56
CA ALA A 51 -6.04 -5.25 -26.52
C ALA A 51 -6.31 -4.82 -27.97
N GLU A 52 -5.55 -5.36 -28.92
CA GLU A 52 -5.67 -5.04 -30.35
C GLU A 52 -7.06 -5.40 -30.92
N ASP A 53 -7.71 -6.44 -30.38
CA ASP A 53 -9.06 -6.86 -30.73
C ASP A 53 -10.17 -6.00 -30.10
N GLY A 54 -9.79 -4.99 -29.32
CA GLY A 54 -10.70 -4.08 -28.63
C GLY A 54 -11.18 -4.56 -27.26
N TYR A 55 -10.70 -5.70 -26.75
CA TYR A 55 -11.00 -6.12 -25.38
C TYR A 55 -10.40 -5.15 -24.36
N VAL A 56 -11.19 -4.76 -23.35
CA VAL A 56 -10.77 -3.79 -22.32
C VAL A 56 -10.82 -4.44 -20.95
N ALA A 57 -9.67 -4.43 -20.26
CA ALA A 57 -9.57 -4.82 -18.86
C ALA A 57 -9.20 -3.62 -17.99
N GLN A 58 -9.90 -3.46 -16.85
CA GLN A 58 -9.62 -2.39 -15.88
C GLN A 58 -9.40 -2.98 -14.49
N ARG A 59 -8.36 -2.51 -13.79
CA ARG A 59 -8.11 -2.87 -12.37
C ARG A 59 -7.62 -1.66 -11.58
N SER A 60 -7.96 -1.64 -10.30
CA SER A 60 -7.50 -0.61 -9.37
C SER A 60 -6.20 -1.05 -8.72
N TYR A 61 -5.24 -0.12 -8.62
CA TYR A 61 -3.95 -0.34 -7.97
C TYR A 61 -3.60 0.85 -7.06
N SER A 62 -3.22 0.56 -5.82
CA SER A 62 -2.74 1.59 -4.89
C SER A 62 -1.48 2.27 -5.43
N ILE A 63 -1.40 3.57 -5.23
CA ILE A 63 -0.20 4.34 -5.55
C ILE A 63 0.86 4.01 -4.49
N ALA A 64 2.06 3.69 -4.94
CA ALA A 64 3.22 3.37 -4.12
C ALA A 64 4.09 4.60 -3.83
N SER A 65 4.21 5.53 -4.79
CA SER A 65 4.99 6.75 -4.61
C SER A 65 4.38 7.64 -3.52
N GLY A 66 5.21 8.43 -2.85
CA GLY A 66 4.73 9.39 -1.85
C GLY A 66 4.16 10.65 -2.51
N ALA A 67 3.18 11.26 -1.88
CA ALA A 67 2.61 12.54 -2.28
C ALA A 67 3.71 13.61 -2.41
N GLY A 68 3.85 14.21 -3.59
CA GLY A 68 4.83 15.28 -3.84
C GLY A 68 6.30 14.85 -3.81
N THR A 69 6.60 13.55 -3.73
CA THR A 69 8.00 13.05 -3.61
C THR A 69 8.69 12.84 -4.95
N SER A 70 7.92 12.64 -6.02
CA SER A 70 8.40 12.35 -7.36
C SER A 70 7.42 12.91 -8.39
N PRO A 71 7.91 13.38 -9.56
CA PRO A 71 7.04 13.68 -10.69
C PRO A 71 6.40 12.42 -11.30
N GLN A 72 6.92 11.23 -10.98
CA GLN A 72 6.42 9.94 -11.47
C GLN A 72 5.43 9.30 -10.49
N ILE A 73 4.48 8.54 -11.05
CA ILE A 73 3.61 7.65 -10.28
C ILE A 73 4.25 6.28 -10.24
N GLU A 74 4.33 5.68 -9.06
CA GLU A 74 4.73 4.28 -8.92
C GLU A 74 3.51 3.43 -8.54
N LEU A 75 3.32 2.29 -9.20
CA LEU A 75 2.36 1.26 -8.81
C LEU A 75 3.13 -0.02 -8.49
N THR A 76 2.80 -0.66 -7.36
CA THR A 76 3.42 -1.94 -6.99
C THR A 76 2.40 -3.05 -7.03
N ILE A 77 2.70 -4.05 -7.85
CA ILE A 77 1.74 -5.04 -8.32
C ILE A 77 2.28 -6.42 -7.97
N ASP A 78 1.51 -7.14 -7.16
CA ASP A 78 1.72 -8.57 -6.91
C ASP A 78 1.13 -9.38 -8.07
N ALA A 79 1.88 -10.38 -8.52
CA ALA A 79 1.42 -11.30 -9.55
C ALA A 79 0.31 -12.18 -8.96
N VAL A 80 -0.89 -12.10 -9.55
CA VAL A 80 -1.99 -13.01 -9.22
C VAL A 80 -1.95 -14.15 -10.24
N PRO A 81 -1.83 -15.42 -9.79
CA PRO A 81 -1.97 -16.58 -10.68
C PRO A 81 -3.27 -16.49 -11.49
N ASP A 82 -3.18 -16.75 -12.79
CA ASP A 82 -4.29 -16.65 -13.75
C ASP A 82 -4.95 -15.26 -13.86
N GLY A 83 -4.31 -14.21 -13.29
CA GLY A 83 -4.80 -12.84 -13.38
C GLY A 83 -4.41 -12.20 -14.70
N GLU A 84 -5.36 -11.99 -15.61
CA GLU A 84 -5.13 -11.40 -16.94
C GLU A 84 -4.30 -10.11 -16.90
N VAL A 85 -4.68 -9.14 -16.06
CA VAL A 85 -4.02 -7.83 -15.98
C VAL A 85 -2.66 -7.92 -15.28
N SER A 86 -2.55 -8.64 -14.16
CA SER A 86 -1.27 -8.78 -13.46
C SER A 86 -0.27 -9.61 -14.26
N GLY A 87 -0.73 -10.61 -15.01
CA GLY A 87 0.10 -11.40 -15.92
C GLY A 87 0.73 -10.52 -16.99
N PHE A 88 -0.09 -9.74 -17.71
CA PHE A 88 0.42 -8.79 -18.69
C PHE A 88 1.44 -7.80 -18.10
N LEU A 89 1.13 -7.21 -16.94
CA LEU A 89 2.01 -6.24 -16.28
C LEU A 89 3.35 -6.84 -15.80
N HIS A 90 3.39 -8.16 -15.58
CA HIS A 90 4.60 -8.87 -15.17
C HIS A 90 5.38 -9.46 -16.35
N GLU A 91 4.71 -9.99 -17.36
CA GLU A 91 5.34 -10.81 -18.41
C GLU A 91 5.56 -10.03 -19.70
N GLU A 92 4.66 -9.10 -20.04
CA GLU A 92 4.65 -8.44 -21.35
C GLU A 92 5.02 -6.97 -21.30
N LEU A 93 4.62 -6.24 -20.25
CA LEU A 93 4.90 -4.80 -20.15
C LEU A 93 6.42 -4.49 -20.16
N ARG A 94 6.81 -3.47 -20.93
CA ARG A 94 8.19 -2.97 -21.08
C ARG A 94 8.28 -1.47 -20.82
N VAL A 95 9.49 -1.00 -20.56
CA VAL A 95 9.79 0.44 -20.52
C VAL A 95 9.54 1.05 -21.90
N GLY A 96 8.85 2.20 -21.93
CA GLY A 96 8.39 2.87 -23.14
C GLY A 96 6.94 2.57 -23.51
N ASP A 97 6.34 1.49 -22.98
CA ASP A 97 4.95 1.16 -23.24
C ASP A 97 4.01 2.23 -22.67
N GLN A 98 2.86 2.38 -23.33
CA GLN A 98 1.82 3.31 -22.93
C GLN A 98 0.58 2.58 -22.41
N ILE A 99 0.03 3.09 -21.32
CA ILE A 99 -1.17 2.56 -20.69
C ILE A 99 -2.06 3.69 -20.20
N GLU A 100 -3.36 3.44 -20.06
CA GLU A 100 -4.29 4.45 -19.58
C GLU A 100 -4.47 4.34 -18.06
N ILE A 101 -4.31 5.48 -17.38
CA ILE A 101 -4.47 5.61 -15.93
C ILE A 101 -5.50 6.68 -15.62
N ARG A 102 -6.37 6.43 -14.64
CA ARG A 102 -7.34 7.38 -14.10
C ARG A 102 -7.18 7.52 -12.59
N GLY A 103 -7.10 8.75 -12.11
CA GLY A 103 -7.04 9.07 -10.69
C GLY A 103 -6.48 10.47 -10.40
N PRO A 104 -6.10 10.73 -9.14
CA PRO A 104 -6.16 9.80 -8.01
C PRO A 104 -7.59 9.51 -7.55
N ILE A 105 -7.82 8.32 -6.99
CA ILE A 105 -9.11 7.85 -6.48
C ILE A 105 -8.97 7.49 -4.99
N GLY A 106 -10.03 7.78 -4.23
CA GLY A 106 -10.17 7.38 -2.83
C GLY A 106 -9.88 8.53 -1.85
N GLY A 107 -10.82 8.84 -0.96
CA GLY A 107 -10.63 9.79 0.14
C GLY A 107 -10.64 9.14 1.52
N TYR A 108 -11.36 8.03 1.67
CA TYR A 108 -11.52 7.34 2.95
C TYR A 108 -10.20 6.80 3.51
N PHE A 109 -9.34 6.24 2.65
CA PHE A 109 -8.06 5.64 3.05
C PHE A 109 -6.87 6.59 2.82
N ALA A 110 -7.12 7.87 2.52
CA ALA A 110 -6.06 8.84 2.29
C ALA A 110 -5.50 9.42 3.61
N TRP A 111 -4.19 9.61 3.65
CA TRP A 111 -3.46 10.24 4.74
C TRP A 111 -2.69 11.47 4.25
N SER A 112 -2.63 12.51 5.10
CA SER A 112 -1.87 13.74 4.88
C SER A 112 -1.02 14.05 6.11
N ALA A 113 0.16 14.63 5.89
CA ALA A 113 1.07 15.07 6.96
C ALA A 113 0.53 16.27 7.76
N GLU A 114 -0.54 16.93 7.29
CA GLU A 114 -1.24 17.98 8.04
C GLU A 114 -1.94 17.44 9.30
N TYR A 115 -2.14 16.12 9.40
CA TYR A 115 -2.73 15.51 10.57
C TYR A 115 -1.72 15.43 11.72
N ASP A 116 -2.08 16.04 12.86
CA ASP A 116 -1.21 16.12 14.04
C ASP A 116 -1.33 14.90 14.99
N TYR A 117 -1.92 13.81 14.51
CA TYR A 117 -2.13 12.59 15.29
C TYR A 117 -1.03 11.56 15.04
N GLY A 118 -0.81 10.66 16.00
CA GLY A 118 0.03 9.48 15.76
C GLY A 118 -0.52 8.61 14.63
N LEU A 119 0.36 7.88 13.94
CA LEU A 119 0.03 7.06 12.78
C LEU A 119 0.29 5.58 13.05
N LEU A 120 -0.75 4.75 13.02
CA LEU A 120 -0.62 3.30 13.15
C LEU A 120 -0.95 2.63 11.81
N LEU A 121 -0.01 1.84 11.30
CA LEU A 121 -0.09 1.17 10.00
C LEU A 121 0.00 -0.35 10.22
N ILE A 122 -0.94 -1.10 9.65
CA ILE A 122 -0.95 -2.57 9.75
C ILE A 122 -1.16 -3.17 8.36
N ALA A 123 -0.14 -3.85 7.86
CA ALA A 123 -0.13 -4.41 6.50
C ALA A 123 -0.09 -5.95 6.51
N GLY A 124 -0.80 -6.56 5.56
CA GLY A 124 -0.63 -7.96 5.19
C GLY A 124 -0.28 -8.12 3.70
N GLY A 125 0.85 -8.73 3.38
CA GLY A 125 1.28 -8.96 1.99
C GLY A 125 1.42 -7.66 1.19
N SER A 126 0.79 -7.59 0.00
CA SER A 126 0.73 -6.37 -0.83
C SER A 126 -0.07 -5.22 -0.22
N GLY A 127 -0.76 -5.45 0.91
CA GLY A 127 -1.37 -4.39 1.72
C GLY A 127 -0.40 -3.28 2.17
N ILE A 128 0.92 -3.53 2.09
CA ILE A 128 1.93 -2.51 2.38
C ILE A 128 1.96 -1.36 1.38
N VAL A 129 1.51 -1.56 0.13
CA VAL A 129 1.67 -0.56 -0.95
C VAL A 129 1.08 0.82 -0.61
N PRO A 130 -0.22 0.93 -0.24
CA PRO A 130 -0.77 2.23 0.15
C PRO A 130 -0.10 2.79 1.42
N LEU A 131 0.29 1.93 2.37
CA LEU A 131 0.93 2.37 3.62
C LEU A 131 2.37 2.87 3.39
N MET A 132 3.06 2.32 2.38
CA MET A 132 4.38 2.79 1.96
C MET A 132 4.29 4.17 1.32
N SER A 133 3.24 4.43 0.53
CA SER A 133 2.95 5.78 0.03
C SER A 133 2.73 6.78 1.17
N MET A 134 2.01 6.39 2.23
CA MET A 134 1.88 7.21 3.45
C MET A 134 3.22 7.45 4.14
N LEU A 135 4.05 6.41 4.32
CA LEU A 135 5.37 6.54 4.95
C LEU A 135 6.32 7.44 4.16
N ARG A 136 6.35 7.31 2.83
CA ARG A 136 7.13 8.18 1.94
C ARG A 136 6.63 9.63 2.01
N SER A 137 5.31 9.83 2.03
CA SER A 137 4.71 11.17 2.19
C SER A 137 5.06 11.78 3.55
N ARG A 138 5.04 10.96 4.61
CA ARG A 138 5.40 11.36 5.98
C ARG A 138 6.86 11.79 6.07
N ASP A 139 7.76 11.02 5.49
CA ASP A 139 9.20 11.30 5.45
C ASP A 139 9.49 12.61 4.71
N ALA A 140 8.90 12.79 3.52
CA ALA A 140 9.07 13.99 2.72
C ALA A 140 8.52 15.27 3.39
N ALA A 141 7.44 15.14 4.15
CA ALA A 141 6.89 16.24 4.93
C ALA A 141 7.68 16.54 6.22
N GLY A 142 8.66 15.72 6.58
CA GLY A 142 9.41 15.86 7.84
C GLY A 142 8.52 15.69 9.07
N ALA A 143 7.42 14.94 8.97
CA ALA A 143 6.46 14.82 10.05
C ALA A 143 7.08 14.15 11.29
N THR A 144 6.89 14.77 12.44
CA THR A 144 7.51 14.36 13.71
C THR A 144 6.63 13.45 14.56
N GLN A 145 5.34 13.33 14.22
CA GLN A 145 4.41 12.55 15.03
C GLN A 145 4.74 11.05 15.00
N PRO A 146 4.63 10.33 16.14
CA PRO A 146 5.00 8.92 16.21
C PRO A 146 4.24 8.08 15.18
N ALA A 147 4.98 7.26 14.43
CA ALA A 147 4.44 6.31 13.48
C ALA A 147 4.88 4.88 13.80
N ARG A 148 3.98 3.91 13.59
CA ARG A 148 4.28 2.49 13.79
C ARG A 148 3.77 1.69 12.60
N LEU A 149 4.60 0.79 12.08
CA LEU A 149 4.19 -0.20 11.07
C LEU A 149 4.32 -1.61 11.66
N LEU A 150 3.24 -2.38 11.61
CA LEU A 150 3.24 -3.82 11.84
C LEU A 150 2.95 -4.53 10.52
N TYR A 151 3.97 -5.16 9.94
CA TYR A 151 3.91 -5.76 8.62
C TYR A 151 4.00 -7.29 8.68
N SER A 152 2.94 -7.96 8.22
CA SER A 152 2.79 -9.41 8.17
C SER A 152 3.09 -9.98 6.79
N SER A 153 4.13 -10.82 6.70
CA SER A 153 4.52 -11.56 5.50
C SER A 153 4.59 -13.07 5.77
N ARG A 154 4.61 -13.92 4.74
CA ARG A 154 4.78 -15.38 4.95
C ARG A 154 6.22 -15.75 5.24
N GLY A 155 7.16 -15.10 4.57
CA GLY A 155 8.62 -15.28 4.72
C GLY A 155 9.35 -13.95 4.54
N ILE A 156 10.64 -13.95 4.85
CA ILE A 156 11.51 -12.76 4.76
C ILE A 156 11.70 -12.28 3.31
N ASP A 157 11.70 -13.23 2.37
CA ASP A 157 11.78 -13.06 0.92
C ASP A 157 10.52 -12.42 0.32
N GLN A 158 9.43 -12.36 1.10
CA GLN A 158 8.14 -11.77 0.73
C GLN A 158 7.88 -10.43 1.42
N ILE A 159 8.91 -9.82 2.02
CA ILE A 159 8.81 -8.46 2.55
C ILE A 159 9.07 -7.49 1.40
N ILE A 160 8.01 -6.90 0.86
CA ILE A 160 8.08 -5.85 -0.17
C ILE A 160 8.71 -4.59 0.46
N TYR A 161 9.57 -3.89 -0.27
CA TYR A 161 10.29 -2.68 0.18
C TYR A 161 11.23 -2.89 1.38
N ARG A 162 11.65 -4.12 1.69
CA ARG A 162 12.40 -4.43 2.92
C ARG A 162 13.55 -3.46 3.20
N ALA A 163 14.44 -3.26 2.22
CA ALA A 163 15.59 -2.39 2.38
C ALA A 163 15.21 -0.91 2.63
N GLU A 164 14.14 -0.44 2.00
CA GLU A 164 13.66 0.94 2.18
C GLU A 164 12.99 1.12 3.55
N LEU A 165 12.18 0.15 3.98
CA LEU A 165 11.58 0.14 5.32
C LEU A 165 12.65 0.13 6.42
N ASP A 166 13.67 -0.72 6.28
CA ASP A 166 14.81 -0.78 7.20
C ASP A 166 15.54 0.57 7.27
N ARG A 167 15.75 1.22 6.10
CA ARG A 167 16.36 2.55 6.02
C ARG A 167 15.50 3.61 6.72
N LEU A 168 14.20 3.67 6.43
CA LEU A 168 13.29 4.64 7.06
C LEU A 168 13.27 4.48 8.58
N ALA A 169 13.27 3.23 9.08
CA ALA A 169 13.30 2.94 10.51
C ALA A 169 14.64 3.33 11.17
N ALA A 170 15.76 3.28 10.44
CA ALA A 170 17.06 3.67 10.95
C ALA A 170 17.27 5.19 11.00
N GLN A 171 16.50 5.97 10.25
CA GLN A 171 16.68 7.43 10.13
C GLN A 171 16.08 8.22 11.29
N THR A 172 15.11 7.67 12.02
CA THR A 172 14.39 8.41 13.06
C THR A 172 13.85 7.50 14.15
N THR A 173 13.86 7.99 15.39
CA THR A 173 13.21 7.31 16.51
C THR A 173 11.68 7.47 16.51
N GLN A 174 11.14 8.34 15.65
CA GLN A 174 9.70 8.59 15.53
C GLN A 174 8.98 7.56 14.66
N PHE A 175 9.70 6.64 14.02
CA PHE A 175 9.11 5.54 13.27
C PHE A 175 9.56 4.19 13.84
N THR A 176 8.60 3.34 14.20
CA THR A 176 8.87 1.97 14.66
C THR A 176 8.37 0.97 13.61
N LEU A 177 9.30 0.19 13.07
CA LEU A 177 9.02 -0.93 12.17
C LEU A 177 8.97 -2.25 12.96
N THR A 178 7.91 -3.03 12.77
CA THR A 178 7.80 -4.39 13.27
C THR A 178 7.36 -5.32 12.15
N HIS A 179 8.17 -6.34 11.88
CA HIS A 179 7.79 -7.43 10.98
C HIS A 179 7.28 -8.63 11.77
N THR A 180 6.23 -9.28 11.27
CA THR A 180 5.84 -10.64 11.67
C THR A 180 5.87 -11.60 10.50
N LEU A 181 6.44 -12.80 10.73
CA LEU A 181 6.52 -13.86 9.73
C LEU A 181 5.61 -15.03 10.13
N THR A 182 4.72 -15.42 9.21
CA THR A 182 3.67 -16.41 9.51
C THR A 182 4.03 -17.86 9.14
N ARG A 183 5.07 -18.09 8.32
CA ARG A 183 5.47 -19.43 7.88
C ARG A 183 7.00 -19.62 7.91
N ASN A 184 7.71 -18.94 7.03
CA ASN A 184 9.11 -19.21 6.69
C ASN A 184 10.04 -18.22 7.38
N ALA A 185 10.03 -18.19 8.71
CA ALA A 185 10.94 -17.35 9.48
C ALA A 185 12.33 -18.01 9.56
N PRO A 186 13.40 -17.35 9.08
CA PRO A 186 14.73 -17.94 9.07
C PRO A 186 15.26 -18.21 10.48
N SER A 187 16.27 -19.09 10.58
CA SER A 187 17.02 -19.26 11.82
C SER A 187 17.62 -17.91 12.25
N GLY A 188 17.56 -17.61 13.55
CA GLY A 188 17.99 -16.32 14.08
C GLY A 188 17.01 -15.15 13.86
N TRP A 189 15.83 -15.36 13.30
CA TRP A 189 14.81 -14.30 13.20
C TRP A 189 14.38 -13.80 14.58
N THR A 190 14.60 -12.51 14.83
CA THR A 190 14.33 -11.80 16.09
C THR A 190 13.03 -10.99 16.09
N GLY A 191 12.37 -10.86 14.93
CA GLY A 191 11.09 -10.20 14.81
C GLY A 191 9.92 -11.05 15.31
N GLU A 192 8.71 -10.58 15.07
CA GLU A 192 7.49 -11.31 15.44
C GLU A 192 7.30 -12.60 14.63
N ARG A 193 6.55 -13.54 15.22
CA ARG A 193 6.17 -14.80 14.58
C ARG A 193 4.67 -15.02 14.70
N GLY A 194 4.08 -15.54 13.62
CA GLY A 194 2.68 -15.91 13.58
C GLY A 194 1.74 -14.78 13.14
N ARG A 195 0.45 -15.09 13.15
CA ARG A 195 -0.61 -14.14 12.77
C ARG A 195 -0.73 -13.04 13.82
N ILE A 196 -0.99 -11.82 13.36
CA ILE A 196 -1.23 -10.69 14.26
C ILE A 196 -2.52 -10.94 15.03
N GLY A 197 -2.44 -10.87 16.36
CA GLY A 197 -3.58 -10.93 17.26
C GLY A 197 -3.43 -9.90 18.37
N ARG A 198 -4.44 -9.79 19.24
CA ARG A 198 -4.50 -8.79 20.31
C ARG A 198 -3.24 -8.73 21.18
N VAL A 199 -2.66 -9.86 21.56
CA VAL A 199 -1.43 -9.91 22.37
C VAL A 199 -0.25 -9.22 21.66
N MET A 200 -0.11 -9.44 20.35
CA MET A 200 0.95 -8.80 19.55
C MET A 200 0.69 -7.30 19.42
N LEU A 201 -0.55 -6.89 19.13
CA LEU A 201 -0.95 -5.49 19.02
C LEU A 201 -0.67 -4.73 20.33
N THR A 202 -1.04 -5.29 21.48
CA THR A 202 -0.75 -4.71 22.80
C THR A 202 0.75 -4.60 23.04
N ARG A 203 1.52 -5.68 22.83
CA ARG A 203 2.97 -5.69 23.07
C ARG A 203 3.73 -4.72 22.17
N ARG A 204 3.25 -4.50 20.94
CA ARG A 204 3.81 -3.54 19.97
C ARG A 204 3.17 -2.16 20.04
N GLN A 205 2.40 -1.91 21.11
CA GLN A 205 1.83 -0.60 21.45
C GLN A 205 0.89 -0.03 20.38
N PHE A 206 0.10 -0.87 19.72
CA PHE A 206 -1.00 -0.41 18.87
C PHE A 206 -2.22 -0.02 19.73
N THR A 207 -2.02 0.98 20.59
CA THR A 207 -2.98 1.44 21.62
C THR A 207 -3.77 2.67 21.17
N PRO A 208 -4.97 2.93 21.72
CA PRO A 208 -5.76 4.12 21.38
C PRO A 208 -5.24 5.43 22.00
N VAL A 209 -4.16 5.38 22.81
CA VAL A 209 -3.56 6.56 23.45
C VAL A 209 -3.14 7.57 22.39
N GLY A 210 -3.53 8.83 22.58
CA GLY A 210 -3.27 9.91 21.62
C GLY A 210 -4.22 9.94 20.43
N ASN A 211 -5.26 9.09 20.41
CA ASN A 211 -6.28 9.03 19.37
C ASN A 211 -5.68 8.98 17.95
N PRO A 212 -4.78 8.01 17.67
CA PRO A 212 -4.08 7.94 16.39
C PRO A 212 -5.05 7.65 15.24
N ASP A 213 -4.64 8.02 14.03
CA ASP A 213 -5.21 7.45 12.82
C ASP A 213 -4.63 6.04 12.62
N VAL A 214 -5.50 5.09 12.26
CA VAL A 214 -5.13 3.69 12.08
C VAL A 214 -5.52 3.22 10.68
N TYR A 215 -4.54 2.74 9.91
CA TYR A 215 -4.74 2.23 8.55
C TYR A 215 -4.40 0.75 8.51
N VAL A 216 -5.38 -0.06 8.11
CA VAL A 216 -5.24 -1.51 7.98
C VAL A 216 -5.46 -1.90 6.53
N CYS A 217 -4.48 -2.58 5.93
CA CYS A 217 -4.57 -2.99 4.54
C CYS A 217 -4.03 -4.40 4.31
N GLY A 218 -4.75 -5.20 3.51
CA GLY A 218 -4.36 -6.57 3.19
C GLY A 218 -5.55 -7.46 2.77
N PRO A 219 -5.40 -8.80 2.84
CA PRO A 219 -6.49 -9.72 2.54
C PRO A 219 -7.73 -9.50 3.40
N THR A 220 -8.94 -9.72 2.85
CA THR A 220 -10.22 -9.49 3.56
C THR A 220 -10.25 -10.04 4.99
N ALA A 221 -9.96 -11.33 5.16
CA ALA A 221 -9.97 -11.98 6.48
C ALA A 221 -8.94 -11.38 7.45
N PHE A 222 -7.79 -10.92 6.92
CA PHE A 222 -6.78 -10.23 7.73
C PHE A 222 -7.32 -8.88 8.22
N VAL A 223 -7.86 -8.07 7.31
CA VAL A 223 -8.36 -6.73 7.63
C VAL A 223 -9.50 -6.79 8.65
N GLU A 224 -10.45 -7.71 8.46
CA GLU A 224 -11.59 -7.90 9.38
C GLU A 224 -11.12 -8.27 10.78
N THR A 225 -10.25 -9.28 10.90
CA THR A 225 -9.71 -9.73 12.19
C THR A 225 -8.99 -8.59 12.93
N ILE A 226 -8.19 -7.79 12.21
CA ILE A 226 -7.44 -6.69 12.82
C ILE A 226 -8.34 -5.54 13.23
N ALA A 227 -9.31 -5.16 12.39
CA ALA A 227 -10.26 -4.11 12.73
C ALA A 227 -11.08 -4.47 13.98
N GLU A 228 -11.55 -5.71 14.08
CA GLU A 228 -12.23 -6.23 15.28
C GLU A 228 -11.36 -6.14 16.53
N HIS A 229 -10.09 -6.55 16.43
CA HIS A 229 -9.15 -6.44 17.55
C HIS A 229 -8.88 -4.99 17.97
N LEU A 230 -8.71 -4.07 17.03
CA LEU A 230 -8.47 -2.66 17.33
C LEU A 230 -9.67 -2.02 18.03
N VAL A 231 -10.88 -2.26 17.52
CA VAL A 231 -12.11 -1.76 18.16
C VAL A 231 -12.28 -2.36 19.56
N ALA A 232 -12.05 -3.68 19.73
CA ALA A 232 -12.08 -4.33 21.03
C ALA A 232 -10.99 -3.84 22.00
N MET A 233 -9.91 -3.25 21.49
CA MET A 233 -8.85 -2.58 22.27
C MET A 233 -9.18 -1.11 22.58
N GLY A 234 -10.33 -0.60 22.15
CA GLY A 234 -10.81 0.76 22.47
C GLY A 234 -10.46 1.83 21.44
N HIS A 235 -9.97 1.45 20.25
CA HIS A 235 -9.86 2.41 19.14
C HIS A 235 -11.25 2.84 18.68
N ARG A 236 -11.40 4.14 18.37
CA ARG A 236 -12.65 4.64 17.75
C ARG A 236 -12.77 4.04 16.35
N ALA A 237 -13.91 3.45 16.04
CA ALA A 237 -14.15 2.87 14.71
C ALA A 237 -13.94 3.89 13.57
N SER A 238 -14.24 5.17 13.81
CA SER A 238 -14.00 6.27 12.86
C SER A 238 -12.52 6.50 12.52
N ASN A 239 -11.60 6.12 13.41
CA ASN A 239 -10.16 6.29 13.19
C ASN A 239 -9.53 5.04 12.56
N VAL A 240 -10.24 3.91 12.54
CA VAL A 240 -9.77 2.66 11.93
C VAL A 240 -10.25 2.63 10.48
N ARG A 241 -9.36 3.04 9.58
CA ARG A 241 -9.59 3.02 8.14
C ARG A 241 -9.08 1.70 7.59
N THR A 242 -9.86 1.08 6.70
CA THR A 242 -9.58 -0.26 6.17
C THR A 242 -9.63 -0.30 4.65
N GLU A 243 -8.67 -1.00 4.03
CA GLU A 243 -8.67 -1.28 2.59
C GLU A 243 -8.35 -2.77 2.37
N ARG A 244 -9.08 -3.43 1.47
CA ARG A 244 -9.02 -4.88 1.28
C ARG A 244 -8.55 -5.21 -0.13
N PHE A 245 -7.68 -6.21 -0.24
CA PHE A 245 -7.26 -6.78 -1.53
C PHE A 245 -7.56 -8.28 -1.56
N GLY A 246 -7.85 -8.81 -2.74
CA GLY A 246 -8.11 -10.23 -2.95
C GLY A 246 -8.93 -10.46 -4.22
N PRO A 247 -8.92 -11.69 -4.77
CA PRO A 247 -9.73 -12.00 -5.93
C PRO A 247 -11.20 -11.71 -5.63
N THR A 248 -11.86 -10.96 -6.51
CA THR A 248 -13.29 -10.63 -6.45
C THR A 248 -14.23 -11.84 -6.62
N GLY A 249 -13.73 -13.06 -6.44
CA GLY A 249 -14.47 -14.29 -6.73
C GLY A 249 -13.94 -15.55 -6.05
N ALA A 250 -13.40 -15.48 -4.83
CA ALA A 250 -13.17 -16.70 -4.06
C ALA A 250 -14.53 -17.29 -3.64
N ILE A 251 -15.04 -18.23 -4.44
CA ILE A 251 -16.09 -19.15 -4.03
C ILE A 251 -15.59 -19.83 -2.76
N ARG A 252 -16.32 -19.63 -1.66
CA ARG A 252 -16.17 -20.44 -0.46
C ARG A 252 -16.37 -21.89 -0.88
N THR A 253 -15.29 -22.66 -0.91
CA THR A 253 -15.35 -24.12 -0.83
C THR A 253 -15.14 -24.54 0.61
#